data_AF-A0A960VC70-F1
#
_entry.id   AF-A0A960VC70-F1
#
_cell.length_a   1.000
_cell.length_b   1.000
_cell.length_c   1.000
_cell.angle_alpha   90.00
_cell.angle_beta   90.00
_cell.angle_gamma   90.00
#
_symmetry.space_group_name_H-M   'P 1'
#
loop_
_entity.id
_entity.type
_entity.pdbx_description
1 polymer ?
#
loop_
_entity_poly.entity_id
_entity_poly.type
_entity_poly.pdbx_seq_one_letter_code
_entity_poly.pdbx_strand_id
1 'polypeptide(L)'
;KGVLKDGRKVVIKIQYPGIEEIIKSDLKNLKILFKILISSFLKINIDKIWEEVNSQLINELDYEKELNNQNRFYEYYKDSEIAIIPKAIKELSTKRVLTSEMLLGDDIYICKKQSLAKRSLWSKNLFTLFLEQTFKFNFLHSDPNVGNFAFLENGKIIIYDFGSVKELPKEFAESLKKIFFLIQKHEFSSLPQAIKDLGIYHSGGKVLEDEILTNYAKLVYPVFAEEEYSFEGERFVVKEMMELKMNYTWKLMDIQVPSDLIFINRTLIGLTGNLNILQAKVNIKELLKPYEN
;
A
#
# COMPACT_ATOMS: atom_id res chain seq x y z
N LYS A 1 -10.97 8.48 -23.17
CA LYS A 1 -12.16 9.21 -22.62
C LYS A 1 -13.31 9.06 -23.59
N GLY A 2 -14.56 9.02 -23.11
CA GLY A 2 -15.76 8.90 -23.95
C GLY A 2 -16.99 9.49 -23.28
N VAL A 3 -18.11 9.51 -24.00
CA VAL A 3 -19.43 9.91 -23.50
C VAL A 3 -20.43 8.84 -23.90
N LEU A 4 -21.20 8.34 -22.94
CA LEU A 4 -22.25 7.35 -23.20
C LEU A 4 -23.48 7.99 -23.85
N LYS A 5 -24.36 7.15 -24.41
CA LYS A 5 -25.61 7.61 -25.03
C LYS A 5 -26.53 8.38 -24.06
N ASP A 6 -26.40 8.11 -22.76
CA ASP A 6 -27.13 8.81 -21.69
C ASP A 6 -26.42 10.09 -21.20
N GLY A 7 -25.30 10.48 -21.82
CA GLY A 7 -24.54 11.68 -21.49
C GLY A 7 -23.48 11.52 -20.40
N ARG A 8 -23.40 10.37 -19.72
CA ARG A 8 -22.36 10.12 -18.71
C ARG A 8 -20.97 10.11 -19.34
N LYS A 9 -20.01 10.82 -18.74
CA LYS A 9 -18.60 10.84 -19.16
C LYS A 9 -17.87 9.63 -18.58
N VAL A 10 -17.02 9.00 -19.39
CA VAL A 10 -16.33 7.75 -19.02
C VAL A 10 -14.85 7.77 -19.38
N VAL A 11 -14.07 7.02 -18.61
CA VAL A 11 -12.69 6.62 -18.93
C VAL A 11 -12.73 5.17 -19.40
N ILE A 12 -11.96 4.88 -20.45
CA ILE A 12 -11.88 3.55 -21.07
C ILE A 12 -10.39 3.18 -21.10
N LYS A 13 -10.00 2.21 -20.27
CA LYS A 13 -8.66 1.62 -20.22
C LYS A 13 -8.65 0.45 -21.22
N ILE A 14 -7.76 0.50 -22.22
CA ILE A 14 -7.69 -0.48 -23.30
C ILE A 14 -6.28 -1.09 -23.28
N GLN A 15 -6.18 -2.41 -23.19
CA GLN A 15 -4.89 -3.09 -23.30
C GLN A 15 -4.34 -2.98 -24.72
N TYR A 16 -3.03 -2.78 -24.83
CA TYR A 16 -2.36 -2.84 -26.13
C TYR A 16 -2.51 -4.25 -26.74
N PRO A 17 -2.90 -4.37 -28.02
CA PRO A 17 -2.95 -5.65 -28.70
C PRO A 17 -1.58 -6.36 -28.63
N GLY A 18 -1.58 -7.65 -28.29
CA GLY A 18 -0.36 -8.46 -28.20
C GLY A 18 0.49 -8.24 -26.94
N ILE A 19 0.05 -7.39 -25.99
CA ILE A 19 0.83 -7.13 -24.76
C ILE A 19 1.10 -8.39 -23.93
N GLU A 20 0.18 -9.37 -23.94
CA GLU A 20 0.38 -10.66 -23.29
C GLU A 20 1.58 -11.44 -23.86
N GLU A 21 1.76 -11.41 -25.18
CA GLU A 21 2.86 -12.10 -25.86
C GLU A 21 4.18 -11.36 -25.68
N ILE A 22 4.13 -10.02 -25.74
CA ILE A 22 5.27 -9.13 -25.50
C ILE A 22 5.78 -9.33 -24.08
N ILE A 23 4.90 -9.24 -23.08
CA ILE A 23 5.26 -9.45 -21.67
C ILE A 23 5.81 -10.86 -21.45
N LYS A 24 5.19 -11.91 -22.00
CA LYS A 24 5.73 -13.29 -21.87
C LYS A 24 7.13 -13.44 -22.48
N SER A 25 7.38 -12.80 -23.63
CA SER A 25 8.68 -12.85 -24.32
C SER A 25 9.76 -12.03 -23.59
N ASP A 26 9.44 -10.80 -23.20
CA ASP A 26 10.34 -9.91 -22.48
C ASP A 26 10.65 -10.44 -21.09
N LEU A 27 9.67 -11.06 -20.43
CA LEU A 27 9.89 -11.74 -19.16
C LEU A 27 10.87 -12.91 -19.29
N LYS A 28 10.75 -13.73 -20.33
CA LYS A 28 11.74 -14.80 -20.55
C LYS A 28 13.17 -14.26 -20.66
N ASN A 29 13.34 -13.13 -21.34
CA ASN A 29 14.65 -12.48 -21.52
C ASN A 29 15.15 -11.81 -20.22
N LEU A 30 14.26 -11.15 -19.48
CA LEU A 30 14.57 -10.55 -18.17
C LEU A 30 14.96 -11.61 -17.14
N LYS A 31 14.32 -12.80 -17.11
CA LYS A 31 14.72 -13.89 -16.21
C LYS A 31 16.18 -14.30 -16.41
N ILE A 32 16.61 -14.37 -17.67
CA ILE A 32 17.98 -14.77 -18.04
C ILE A 32 18.97 -13.68 -17.59
N LEU A 33 18.67 -12.41 -17.87
CA LEU A 33 19.47 -11.26 -17.40
C LEU A 33 19.55 -11.20 -15.87
N PHE A 34 18.45 -11.38 -15.16
CA PHE A 34 18.40 -11.41 -13.69
C PHE A 34 19.23 -12.56 -13.11
N LYS A 35 19.18 -13.76 -13.71
CA LYS A 35 20.04 -14.89 -13.31
C LYS A 35 21.53 -14.60 -13.51
N ILE A 36 21.90 -13.91 -14.59
CA ILE A 36 23.29 -13.56 -14.89
C ILE A 36 23.80 -12.45 -13.95
N LEU A 37 22.98 -11.42 -13.69
CA LEU A 37 23.37 -10.24 -12.92
C LEU A 37 23.32 -10.42 -11.41
N ILE A 38 22.38 -11.22 -10.88
CA ILE A 38 22.11 -11.31 -9.42
C ILE A 38 22.74 -12.55 -8.78
N SER A 39 22.96 -13.64 -9.53
CA SER A 39 23.60 -14.86 -8.98
C SER A 39 25.04 -14.64 -8.50
N SER A 40 25.70 -13.58 -8.98
CA SER A 40 27.07 -13.20 -8.61
C SER A 40 27.16 -12.35 -7.34
N PHE A 41 26.06 -11.72 -6.87
CA PHE A 41 26.12 -10.74 -5.79
C PHE A 41 25.36 -11.12 -4.51
N LEU A 42 24.31 -11.94 -4.58
CA LEU A 42 23.46 -12.23 -3.41
C LEU A 42 22.98 -13.68 -3.41
N LYS A 43 23.03 -14.36 -2.26
CA LYS A 43 22.36 -15.67 -2.02
C LYS A 43 20.83 -15.47 -1.92
N ILE A 44 20.22 -14.90 -2.96
CA ILE A 44 18.78 -14.69 -3.05
C ILE A 44 18.17 -15.77 -3.94
N ASN A 45 17.02 -16.32 -3.53
CA ASN A 45 16.25 -17.23 -4.37
C ASN A 45 15.57 -16.45 -5.50
N ILE A 46 16.31 -16.26 -6.60
CA ILE A 46 15.88 -15.51 -7.80
C ILE A 46 14.59 -16.10 -8.38
N ASP A 47 14.39 -17.42 -8.30
CA ASP A 47 13.20 -18.06 -8.87
C ASP A 47 11.93 -17.66 -8.10
N LYS A 48 12.00 -17.45 -6.77
CA LYS A 48 10.85 -16.97 -5.97
C LYS A 48 10.46 -15.53 -6.31
N ILE A 49 11.45 -14.63 -6.46
CA ILE A 49 11.21 -13.24 -6.89
C ILE A 49 10.64 -13.23 -8.30
N TRP A 50 11.16 -14.09 -9.17
CA TRP A 50 10.70 -14.21 -10.54
C TRP A 50 9.24 -14.65 -10.66
N GLU A 51 8.83 -15.64 -9.87
CA GLU A 51 7.43 -16.09 -9.80
C GLU A 51 6.50 -14.95 -9.38
N GLU A 52 6.92 -14.12 -8.41
CA GLU A 52 6.15 -13.00 -7.91
C GLU A 52 6.01 -11.88 -8.96
N VAL A 53 7.09 -11.51 -9.65
CA VAL A 53 7.06 -10.53 -10.77
C VAL A 53 6.15 -11.02 -11.90
N ASN A 54 6.30 -12.28 -12.31
CA ASN A 54 5.48 -12.85 -13.37
C ASN A 54 4.00 -12.92 -12.97
N SER A 55 3.71 -13.29 -11.72
CA SER A 55 2.34 -13.32 -11.18
C SER A 55 1.71 -11.93 -11.17
N GLN A 56 2.45 -10.90 -10.75
CA GLN A 56 1.97 -9.51 -10.76
C GLN A 56 1.64 -9.03 -12.18
N LEU A 57 2.53 -9.24 -13.14
CA LEU A 57 2.30 -8.82 -14.52
C LEU A 57 1.13 -9.54 -15.18
N ILE A 58 0.93 -10.82 -14.89
CA ILE A 58 -0.26 -11.55 -15.39
C ILE A 58 -1.53 -11.01 -14.75
N ASN A 59 -1.50 -10.64 -13.46
CA ASN A 59 -2.66 -10.05 -12.79
C ASN A 59 -3.01 -8.67 -13.35
N GLU A 60 -2.01 -7.86 -13.77
CA GLU A 60 -2.24 -6.57 -14.44
C GLU A 60 -2.91 -6.69 -15.82
N LEU A 61 -2.85 -7.87 -16.45
CA LEU A 61 -3.47 -8.15 -17.74
C LEU A 61 -4.91 -8.66 -17.64
N ASP A 62 -5.47 -8.76 -16.43
CA ASP A 62 -6.82 -9.25 -16.23
C ASP A 62 -7.74 -8.13 -15.73
N TYR A 63 -8.34 -7.38 -16.67
CA TYR A 63 -9.23 -6.27 -16.33
C TYR A 63 -10.58 -6.73 -15.75
N GLU A 64 -10.93 -8.02 -15.82
CA GLU A 64 -12.10 -8.54 -15.09
C GLU A 64 -11.81 -8.61 -13.58
N LYS A 65 -10.58 -8.93 -13.18
CA LYS A 65 -10.17 -8.84 -11.77
C LYS A 65 -10.20 -7.40 -11.29
N GLU A 66 -9.63 -6.47 -12.06
CA GLU A 66 -9.66 -5.04 -11.73
C GLU A 66 -11.09 -4.52 -11.61
N LEU A 67 -11.98 -4.88 -12.53
CA LEU A 67 -13.42 -4.57 -12.49
C LEU A 67 -14.07 -5.04 -11.19
N ASN A 68 -13.80 -6.29 -10.78
CA ASN A 68 -14.37 -6.87 -9.56
C ASN A 68 -13.84 -6.19 -8.30
N ASN A 69 -12.53 -5.89 -8.27
CA ASN A 69 -11.91 -5.14 -7.18
C ASN A 69 -12.53 -3.75 -7.06
N GLN A 70 -12.63 -3.02 -8.18
CA GLN A 70 -13.22 -1.69 -8.23
C GLN A 70 -14.68 -1.68 -7.74
N ASN A 71 -15.49 -2.66 -8.14
CA ASN A 71 -16.87 -2.77 -7.66
C ASN A 71 -16.96 -3.02 -6.14
N ARG A 72 -16.06 -3.83 -5.57
CA ARG A 72 -16.00 -4.03 -4.11
C ARG A 72 -15.61 -2.76 -3.37
N PHE A 73 -14.60 -2.05 -3.86
CA PHE A 73 -14.22 -0.74 -3.34
C PHE A 73 -15.37 0.26 -3.44
N TYR A 74 -16.08 0.29 -4.57
CA TYR A 74 -17.26 1.12 -4.75
C TYR A 74 -18.31 0.85 -3.67
N GLU A 75 -18.64 -0.41 -3.40
CA GLU A 75 -19.60 -0.75 -2.35
C GLU A 75 -19.11 -0.38 -0.94
N TYR A 76 -17.82 -0.52 -0.64
CA TYR A 76 -17.25 -0.12 0.65
C TYR A 76 -17.31 1.40 0.89
N TYR A 77 -17.22 2.20 -0.17
CA TYR A 77 -17.07 3.66 -0.07
C TYR A 77 -18.26 4.46 -0.62
N LYS A 78 -19.35 3.83 -1.08
CA LYS A 78 -20.49 4.52 -1.72
C LYS A 78 -21.12 5.61 -0.85
N ASP A 79 -21.12 5.42 0.47
CA ASP A 79 -21.67 6.36 1.47
C ASP A 79 -20.54 7.03 2.29
N SER A 80 -19.30 7.00 1.79
CA SER A 80 -18.14 7.51 2.52
C SER A 80 -17.99 9.02 2.41
N GLU A 81 -17.57 9.64 3.52
CA GLU A 81 -17.19 11.05 3.55
C GLU A 81 -15.72 11.32 3.25
N ILE A 82 -14.90 10.28 3.10
CA ILE A 82 -13.44 10.43 2.90
C ILE A 82 -12.99 10.04 1.49
N ALA A 83 -13.75 9.24 0.76
CA ALA A 83 -13.38 8.80 -0.58
C ALA A 83 -14.56 8.58 -1.51
N ILE A 84 -14.25 8.56 -2.81
CA ILE A 84 -15.18 8.23 -3.88
C ILE A 84 -14.47 7.30 -4.87
N ILE A 85 -15.19 6.26 -5.28
CA ILE A 85 -14.69 5.29 -6.26
C ILE A 85 -15.50 5.48 -7.53
N PRO A 86 -14.89 5.61 -8.72
CA PRO A 86 -15.64 5.65 -9.96
C PRO A 86 -16.45 4.37 -10.13
N LYS A 87 -17.73 4.49 -10.51
CA LYS A 87 -18.53 3.30 -10.80
C LYS A 87 -18.02 2.65 -12.08
N ALA A 88 -17.72 1.35 -12.01
CA ALA A 88 -17.35 0.60 -13.20
C ALA A 88 -18.59 0.23 -14.02
N ILE A 89 -18.44 0.18 -15.34
CA ILE A 89 -19.52 -0.08 -16.29
C ILE A 89 -19.32 -1.47 -16.87
N LYS A 90 -19.91 -2.46 -16.19
CA LYS A 90 -19.70 -3.88 -16.46
C LYS A 90 -20.06 -4.25 -17.91
N GLU A 91 -21.11 -3.68 -18.45
CA GLU A 91 -21.60 -3.96 -19.81
C GLU A 91 -20.63 -3.47 -20.90
N LEU A 92 -19.74 -2.53 -20.55
CA LEU A 92 -18.70 -1.97 -21.43
C LEU A 92 -17.30 -2.41 -21.01
N SER A 93 -17.20 -3.47 -20.21
CA SER A 93 -15.94 -3.99 -19.71
C SER A 93 -15.78 -5.46 -20.09
N THR A 94 -14.54 -5.85 -20.35
CA THR A 94 -14.09 -7.19 -20.75
C THR A 94 -12.71 -7.43 -20.14
N LYS A 95 -12.14 -8.63 -20.33
CA LYS A 95 -10.76 -8.92 -19.94
C LYS A 95 -9.70 -7.93 -20.45
N ARG A 96 -9.95 -7.22 -21.56
CA ARG A 96 -8.98 -6.31 -22.21
C ARG A 96 -9.41 -4.84 -22.25
N VAL A 97 -10.63 -4.55 -21.82
CA VAL A 97 -11.19 -3.19 -21.82
C VAL A 97 -11.89 -2.97 -20.49
N LEU A 98 -11.53 -1.92 -19.75
CA LEU A 98 -12.21 -1.52 -18.53
C LEU A 98 -12.81 -0.13 -18.71
N THR A 99 -14.12 -0.01 -18.52
CA THR A 99 -14.84 1.26 -18.62
C THR A 99 -15.35 1.68 -17.26
N SER A 100 -15.07 2.93 -16.86
CA SER A 100 -15.49 3.51 -15.58
C SER A 100 -16.02 4.93 -15.76
N GLU A 101 -16.86 5.38 -14.83
CA GLU A 101 -17.25 6.79 -14.74
C GLU A 101 -16.02 7.70 -14.67
N MET A 102 -16.10 8.84 -15.36
CA MET A 102 -15.02 9.82 -15.33
C MET A 102 -15.24 10.78 -14.17
N LEU A 103 -14.51 10.55 -13.09
CA LEU A 103 -14.36 11.51 -12.00
C LEU A 103 -13.10 12.36 -12.24
N LEU A 104 -13.14 13.62 -11.83
CA LEU A 104 -12.04 14.57 -11.96
C LEU A 104 -11.75 15.17 -10.58
N GLY A 105 -10.48 15.33 -10.27
CA GLY A 105 -10.00 16.02 -9.08
C GLY A 105 -8.59 16.53 -9.33
N ASP A 106 -8.04 17.21 -8.33
CA ASP A 106 -6.69 17.77 -8.41
C ASP A 106 -5.63 16.70 -8.20
N ASP A 107 -4.50 16.85 -8.88
CA ASP A 107 -3.30 16.06 -8.65
C ASP A 107 -2.61 16.50 -7.33
N ILE A 108 -1.86 15.58 -6.71
CA ILE A 108 -1.19 15.82 -5.42
C ILE A 108 -0.24 17.03 -5.44
N TYR A 109 0.42 17.32 -6.57
CA TYR A 109 1.34 18.45 -6.72
C TYR A 109 0.62 19.79 -6.86
N ILE A 110 -0.64 19.78 -7.30
CA ILE A 110 -1.54 20.95 -7.21
C ILE A 110 -1.94 21.13 -5.75
N CYS A 111 -2.33 20.04 -5.08
CA CYS A 111 -2.76 20.03 -3.68
C CYS A 111 -1.65 20.50 -2.73
N LYS A 112 -0.39 20.18 -3.02
CA LYS A 112 0.78 20.65 -2.27
C LYS A 112 0.85 22.18 -2.14
N LYS A 113 0.29 22.93 -3.10
CA LYS A 113 0.31 24.40 -3.10
C LYS A 113 -0.83 25.03 -2.29
N GLN A 114 -1.72 24.21 -1.73
CA GLN A 114 -2.87 24.65 -0.96
C GLN A 114 -2.51 24.92 0.51
N SER A 115 -3.47 25.46 1.27
CA SER A 115 -3.28 25.73 2.70
C SER A 115 -2.92 24.45 3.49
N LEU A 116 -2.19 24.61 4.58
CA LEU A 116 -1.82 23.49 5.46
C LEU A 116 -3.06 22.72 5.96
N ALA A 117 -4.17 23.42 6.22
CA ALA A 117 -5.43 22.80 6.63
C ALA A 117 -5.96 21.81 5.58
N LYS A 118 -5.96 22.19 4.30
CA LYS A 118 -6.38 21.29 3.21
C LYS A 118 -5.41 20.12 3.03
N ARG A 119 -4.10 20.40 3.02
CA ARG A 119 -3.05 19.38 2.91
C ARG A 119 -3.18 18.33 4.02
N SER A 120 -3.41 18.79 5.25
CA SER A 120 -3.60 17.92 6.41
C SER A 120 -4.92 17.13 6.35
N LEU A 121 -6.00 17.72 5.82
CA LEU A 121 -7.27 17.00 5.60
C LEU A 121 -7.12 15.85 4.60
N TRP A 122 -6.47 16.08 3.45
CA TRP A 122 -6.23 15.01 2.48
C TRP A 122 -5.29 13.93 3.03
N SER A 123 -4.24 14.32 3.75
CA SER A 123 -3.35 13.37 4.41
C SER A 123 -4.03 12.55 5.49
N LYS A 124 -4.91 13.16 6.29
CA LYS A 124 -5.78 12.47 7.23
C LYS A 124 -6.64 11.42 6.52
N ASN A 125 -7.28 11.80 5.42
CA ASN A 125 -8.14 10.89 4.66
C ASN A 125 -7.33 9.77 3.97
N LEU A 126 -6.14 10.05 3.44
CA LEU A 126 -5.24 9.04 2.86
C LEU A 126 -4.83 8.00 3.90
N PHE A 127 -4.47 8.43 5.10
CA PHE A 127 -4.10 7.51 6.17
C PHE A 127 -5.31 6.74 6.70
N THR A 128 -6.47 7.40 6.81
CA THR A 128 -7.73 6.75 7.19
C THR A 128 -8.13 5.66 6.20
N LEU A 129 -7.95 5.91 4.89
CA LEU A 129 -8.13 4.89 3.84
C LEU A 129 -7.26 3.66 4.08
N PHE A 130 -5.97 3.85 4.37
CA PHE A 130 -5.08 2.72 4.69
C PHE A 130 -5.58 1.91 5.89
N LEU A 131 -6.00 2.59 6.97
CA LEU A 131 -6.52 1.93 8.17
C LEU A 131 -7.83 1.19 7.91
N GLU A 132 -8.81 1.80 7.23
CA GLU A 132 -10.08 1.14 6.91
C GLU A 132 -9.85 -0.09 6.02
N GLN A 133 -9.02 0.06 4.99
CA GLN A 133 -8.71 -1.05 4.08
C GLN A 133 -8.02 -2.22 4.80
N THR A 134 -7.11 -1.91 5.72
CA THR A 134 -6.32 -2.92 6.43
C THR A 134 -7.12 -3.59 7.54
N PHE A 135 -7.75 -2.80 8.42
CA PHE A 135 -8.33 -3.27 9.67
C PHE A 135 -9.85 -3.47 9.63
N LYS A 136 -10.57 -2.79 8.72
CA LYS A 136 -12.03 -2.93 8.61
C LYS A 136 -12.43 -3.83 7.45
N PHE A 137 -11.78 -3.68 6.28
CA PHE A 137 -12.16 -4.42 5.08
C PHE A 137 -11.28 -5.65 4.80
N ASN A 138 -10.09 -5.72 5.42
CA ASN A 138 -9.04 -6.69 5.08
C ASN A 138 -8.78 -6.78 3.57
N PHE A 139 -8.92 -5.65 2.88
CA PHE A 139 -8.88 -5.54 1.42
C PHE A 139 -8.15 -4.25 1.05
N LEU A 140 -6.86 -4.40 0.76
CA LEU A 140 -5.90 -3.32 0.64
C LEU A 140 -5.69 -2.93 -0.82
N HIS A 141 -5.90 -1.66 -1.14
CA HIS A 141 -5.34 -1.05 -2.34
C HIS A 141 -3.84 -0.87 -2.11
N SER A 142 -3.05 -1.64 -2.84
CA SER A 142 -1.63 -1.83 -2.53
C SER A 142 -0.71 -0.97 -3.37
N ASP A 143 -1.23 -0.17 -4.29
CA ASP A 143 -0.45 0.70 -5.18
C ASP A 143 -0.55 2.17 -4.74
N PRO A 144 0.42 2.66 -3.96
CA PRO A 144 0.38 4.01 -3.41
C PRO A 144 0.80 5.09 -4.42
N ASN A 145 0.97 4.77 -5.71
CA ASN A 145 1.34 5.75 -6.73
C ASN A 145 0.40 6.96 -6.71
N VAL A 146 0.99 8.16 -6.67
CA VAL A 146 0.26 9.43 -6.66
C VAL A 146 -0.72 9.56 -7.82
N GLY A 147 -0.42 8.98 -8.98
CA GLY A 147 -1.29 9.01 -10.16
C GLY A 147 -2.60 8.23 -10.01
N ASN A 148 -2.68 7.34 -9.02
CA ASN A 148 -3.90 6.60 -8.70
C ASN A 148 -4.84 7.38 -7.79
N PHE A 149 -4.46 8.58 -7.35
CA PHE A 149 -5.26 9.41 -6.46
C PHE A 149 -5.54 10.76 -7.10
N ALA A 150 -6.76 11.25 -6.93
CA ALA A 150 -7.09 12.66 -7.14
C ALA A 150 -7.85 13.20 -5.94
N PHE A 151 -7.74 14.50 -5.72
CA PHE A 151 -8.20 15.14 -4.50
C PHE A 151 -9.31 16.12 -4.81
N LEU A 152 -10.40 16.05 -4.04
CA LEU A 152 -11.52 16.96 -4.14
C LEU A 152 -11.40 18.06 -3.09
N GLU A 153 -11.93 19.24 -3.43
CA GLU A 153 -11.91 20.43 -2.58
C GLU A 153 -12.55 20.22 -1.19
N ASN A 154 -13.54 19.31 -1.11
CA ASN A 154 -14.19 18.94 0.15
C ASN A 154 -13.40 17.93 1.00
N GLY A 155 -12.19 17.56 0.58
CA GLY A 155 -11.34 16.60 1.28
C GLY A 155 -11.46 15.16 0.79
N LYS A 156 -12.47 14.80 -0.02
CA LYS A 156 -12.62 13.43 -0.52
C LYS A 156 -11.49 13.06 -1.47
N ILE A 157 -11.10 11.79 -1.44
CA ILE A 157 -10.07 11.22 -2.32
C ILE A 157 -10.74 10.33 -3.35
N ILE A 158 -10.47 10.59 -4.63
CA ILE A 158 -10.81 9.68 -5.71
C ILE A 158 -9.69 8.64 -5.81
N ILE A 159 -10.04 7.36 -5.78
CA ILE A 159 -9.09 6.27 -6.03
C ILE A 159 -9.33 5.72 -7.43
N TYR A 160 -8.26 5.65 -8.22
CA TYR A 160 -8.18 5.04 -9.53
C TYR A 160 -7.31 3.79 -9.48
N ASP A 161 -7.40 3.00 -10.54
CA ASP A 161 -6.64 1.76 -10.77
C ASP A 161 -6.74 0.74 -9.65
N PHE A 162 -7.48 -0.34 -9.90
CA PHE A 162 -7.69 -1.41 -8.92
C PHE A 162 -6.96 -2.70 -9.32
N GLY A 163 -5.92 -2.57 -10.16
CA GLY A 163 -5.10 -3.68 -10.64
C GLY A 163 -4.23 -4.29 -9.54
N SER A 164 -3.84 -3.48 -8.53
CA SER A 164 -3.00 -3.93 -7.42
C SER A 164 -3.74 -3.91 -6.08
N VAL A 165 -4.54 -4.95 -5.85
CA VAL A 165 -5.33 -5.11 -4.62
C VAL A 165 -4.99 -6.43 -3.94
N LYS A 166 -4.96 -6.41 -2.61
CA LYS A 166 -4.59 -7.55 -1.78
C LYS A 166 -5.65 -7.83 -0.73
N GLU A 167 -6.21 -9.05 -0.75
CA GLU A 167 -6.92 -9.60 0.40
C GLU A 167 -5.92 -9.97 1.48
N LEU A 168 -6.14 -9.46 2.69
CA LEU A 168 -5.32 -9.72 3.86
C LEU A 168 -5.99 -10.82 4.70
N PRO A 169 -5.25 -11.85 5.13
CA PRO A 169 -5.77 -12.77 6.15
C PRO A 169 -6.17 -11.99 7.40
N LYS A 170 -7.30 -12.36 8.01
CA LYS A 170 -7.84 -11.64 9.17
C LYS A 170 -6.85 -11.67 10.34
N GLU A 171 -6.25 -12.83 10.59
CA GLU A 171 -5.27 -13.05 11.65
C GLU A 171 -4.01 -12.19 11.45
N PHE A 172 -3.61 -12.00 10.19
CA PHE A 172 -2.50 -11.12 9.83
C PHE A 172 -2.85 -9.66 10.11
N ALA A 173 -4.03 -9.19 9.68
CA ALA A 173 -4.48 -7.82 9.92
C ALA A 173 -4.65 -7.51 11.42
N GLU A 174 -5.19 -8.46 12.19
CA GLU A 174 -5.32 -8.35 13.65
C GLU A 174 -3.96 -8.30 14.36
N SER A 175 -3.00 -9.13 13.93
CA SER A 175 -1.63 -9.09 14.46
C SER A 175 -0.95 -7.76 14.14
N LEU A 176 -1.14 -7.25 12.92
CA LEU A 176 -0.62 -5.94 12.50
C LEU A 176 -1.24 -4.80 13.32
N LYS A 177 -2.56 -4.85 13.54
CA LYS A 177 -3.30 -3.91 14.39
C LYS A 177 -2.73 -3.91 15.82
N LYS A 178 -2.52 -5.09 16.40
CA LYS A 178 -1.89 -5.24 17.73
C LYS A 178 -0.51 -4.59 17.79
N ILE A 179 0.33 -4.77 16.78
CA ILE A 179 1.67 -4.13 16.72
C ILE A 179 1.56 -2.61 16.72
N PHE A 180 0.63 -2.03 15.95
CA PHE A 180 0.42 -0.57 15.93
C PHE A 180 0.06 -0.04 17.32
N PHE A 181 -0.83 -0.73 18.06
CA PHE A 181 -1.20 -0.35 19.42
C PHE A 181 -0.07 -0.54 20.43
N LEU A 182 0.70 -1.63 20.34
CA LEU A 182 1.87 -1.84 21.21
C LEU A 182 2.90 -0.72 21.03
N ILE A 183 3.15 -0.30 19.79
CA ILE A 183 4.02 0.84 19.50
C ILE A 183 3.42 2.11 20.11
N GLN A 184 2.17 2.42 19.81
CA GLN A 184 1.48 3.62 20.30
C GLN A 184 1.49 3.73 21.84
N LYS A 185 1.30 2.60 22.55
CA LYS A 185 1.28 2.51 24.03
C LYS A 185 2.68 2.40 24.65
N HIS A 186 3.74 2.39 23.83
CA HIS A 186 5.13 2.21 24.26
C HIS A 186 5.36 0.87 25.01
N GLU A 187 4.60 -0.17 24.65
CA GLU A 187 4.62 -1.53 25.24
C GLU A 187 5.54 -2.47 24.44
N PHE A 188 6.81 -2.09 24.30
CA PHE A 188 7.74 -2.78 23.38
C PHE A 188 8.07 -4.22 23.78
N SER A 189 8.01 -4.56 25.07
CA SER A 189 8.29 -5.92 25.58
C SER A 189 7.36 -7.00 25.03
N SER A 190 6.19 -6.62 24.50
CA SER A 190 5.22 -7.54 23.92
C SER A 190 5.35 -7.66 22.39
N LEU A 191 6.22 -6.87 21.75
CA LEU A 191 6.47 -6.91 20.31
C LEU A 191 7.01 -8.26 19.81
N PRO A 192 7.94 -8.95 20.50
CA PRO A 192 8.48 -10.22 19.99
C PRO A 192 7.40 -11.26 19.68
N GLN A 193 6.40 -11.39 20.56
CA GLN A 193 5.31 -12.33 20.35
C GLN A 193 4.35 -11.83 19.26
N ALA A 194 3.98 -10.54 19.25
CA ALA A 194 3.08 -10.01 18.24
C ALA A 194 3.67 -10.06 16.81
N ILE A 195 4.98 -9.84 16.68
CA ILE A 195 5.73 -9.96 15.42
C ILE A 195 5.79 -11.42 14.95
N LYS A 196 5.93 -12.37 15.88
CA LYS A 196 5.82 -13.80 15.57
C LYS A 196 4.40 -14.19 15.14
N ASP A 197 3.37 -13.70 15.82
CA ASP A 197 1.96 -13.94 15.48
C ASP A 197 1.62 -13.38 14.08
N LEU A 198 2.22 -12.25 13.71
CA LEU A 198 2.16 -11.69 12.35
C LEU A 198 2.80 -12.62 11.30
N GLY A 199 3.69 -13.52 11.71
CA GLY A 199 4.39 -14.46 10.83
C GLY A 199 5.88 -14.17 10.63
N ILE A 200 6.47 -13.28 11.44
CA ILE A 200 7.90 -12.94 11.36
C ILE A 200 8.67 -13.59 12.52
N TYR A 201 9.55 -14.54 12.22
CA TYR A 201 10.26 -15.32 13.23
C TYR A 201 11.54 -15.97 12.65
N HIS A 202 12.51 -16.32 13.49
CA HIS A 202 13.70 -17.05 13.05
C HIS A 202 13.38 -18.48 12.61
N SER A 203 14.24 -19.04 11.76
CA SER A 203 14.15 -20.44 11.38
C SER A 203 14.16 -21.34 12.62
N GLY A 204 13.12 -22.17 12.77
CA GLY A 204 12.86 -22.92 14.01
C GLY A 204 11.82 -22.30 14.95
N GLY A 205 11.15 -21.21 14.54
CA GLY A 205 9.98 -20.66 15.23
C GLY A 205 10.28 -19.78 16.44
N LYS A 206 11.52 -19.31 16.60
CA LYS A 206 11.91 -18.40 17.69
C LYS A 206 11.53 -16.97 17.36
N VAL A 207 11.11 -16.21 18.38
CA VAL A 207 10.86 -14.77 18.27
C VAL A 207 12.15 -14.01 17.95
N LEU A 208 12.05 -12.84 17.32
CA LEU A 208 13.18 -11.93 17.12
C LEU A 208 13.62 -11.33 18.46
N GLU A 209 14.88 -10.90 18.53
CA GLU A 209 15.44 -10.28 19.72
C GLU A 209 14.76 -8.94 20.05
N ASP A 210 14.45 -8.74 21.33
CA ASP A 210 13.77 -7.56 21.86
C ASP A 210 14.49 -6.25 21.49
N GLU A 211 15.82 -6.25 21.52
CA GLU A 211 16.66 -5.11 21.15
C GLU A 211 16.39 -4.62 19.72
N ILE A 212 16.27 -5.55 18.75
CA ILE A 212 16.02 -5.23 17.35
C ILE A 212 14.65 -4.57 17.22
N LEU A 213 13.63 -5.22 17.78
CA LEU A 213 12.24 -4.77 17.67
C LEU A 213 12.03 -3.44 18.39
N THR A 214 12.63 -3.25 19.56
CA THR A 214 12.62 -1.99 20.30
C THR A 214 13.27 -0.86 19.50
N ASN A 215 14.38 -1.11 18.82
CA ASN A 215 15.05 -0.07 18.03
C ASN A 215 14.23 0.32 16.79
N TYR A 216 13.60 -0.64 16.11
CA TYR A 216 12.63 -0.33 15.06
C TYR A 216 11.39 0.40 15.60
N ALA A 217 10.85 -0.03 16.74
CA ALA A 217 9.67 0.58 17.35
C ALA A 217 9.92 2.03 17.74
N LYS A 218 11.07 2.35 18.37
CA LYS A 218 11.46 3.72 18.74
C LYS A 218 11.54 4.65 17.53
N LEU A 219 11.98 4.13 16.39
CA LEU A 219 12.10 4.90 15.17
C LEU A 219 10.73 5.32 14.62
N VAL A 220 9.74 4.44 14.69
CA VAL A 220 8.38 4.74 14.19
C VAL A 220 7.44 5.28 15.28
N TYR A 221 7.80 5.15 16.56
CA TYR A 221 7.00 5.58 17.70
C TYR A 221 6.49 7.02 17.60
N PRO A 222 7.31 8.03 17.22
CA PRO A 222 6.85 9.42 17.09
C PRO A 222 5.64 9.56 16.15
N VAL A 223 5.60 8.78 15.06
CA VAL A 223 4.50 8.80 14.09
C VAL A 223 3.17 8.43 14.75
N PHE A 224 3.19 7.49 15.70
CA PHE A 224 1.99 6.94 16.33
C PHE A 224 1.64 7.60 17.68
N ALA A 225 2.59 8.30 18.30
CA ALA A 225 2.46 8.82 19.66
C ALA A 225 2.24 10.33 19.73
N GLU A 226 2.74 11.09 18.75
CA GLU A 226 2.58 12.54 18.72
C GLU A 226 1.13 12.94 18.40
N GLU A 227 0.65 14.02 19.03
CA GLU A 227 -0.67 14.59 18.74
C GLU A 227 -0.70 15.27 17.36
N GLU A 228 0.44 15.68 16.83
CA GLU A 228 0.56 16.25 15.51
C GLU A 228 1.94 15.89 14.94
N TYR A 229 2.03 14.77 14.22
CA TYR A 229 3.27 14.37 13.58
C TYR A 229 3.44 15.10 12.25
N SER A 230 4.59 15.75 12.06
CA SER A 230 4.91 16.46 10.81
C SER A 230 5.63 15.53 9.83
N PHE A 231 5.07 15.40 8.63
CA PHE A 231 5.71 14.73 7.50
C PHE A 231 6.55 15.70 6.65
N GLU A 232 6.82 16.91 7.14
CA GLU A 232 7.66 17.90 6.46
C GLU A 232 9.17 17.56 6.57
N GLY A 233 9.91 17.76 5.48
CA GLY A 233 11.37 17.64 5.45
C GLY A 233 11.91 16.23 5.17
N GLU A 234 13.24 16.06 5.30
CA GLU A 234 13.98 14.82 5.05
C GLU A 234 14.03 13.89 6.28
N ARG A 235 13.00 13.88 7.16
CA ARG A 235 12.89 12.80 8.17
C ARG A 235 12.45 11.52 7.48
N PHE A 236 13.37 10.94 6.74
CA PHE A 236 13.16 9.71 6.01
C PHE A 236 13.50 8.55 6.95
N VAL A 237 12.50 8.16 7.75
CA VAL A 237 12.52 6.94 8.59
C VAL A 237 13.09 5.75 7.83
N VAL A 238 12.87 5.68 6.52
CA VAL A 238 13.42 4.63 5.64
C VAL A 238 14.95 4.56 5.68
N LYS A 239 15.68 5.69 5.74
CA LYS A 239 17.15 5.68 5.83
C LYS A 239 17.60 5.03 7.14
N GLU A 240 17.02 5.46 8.26
CA GLU A 240 17.31 4.90 9.59
C GLU A 240 16.89 3.42 9.67
N MET A 241 15.77 3.03 9.04
CA MET A 241 15.36 1.62 8.92
C MET A 241 16.36 0.79 8.11
N MET A 242 16.94 1.35 7.04
CA MET A 242 17.98 0.70 6.25
C MET A 242 19.29 0.54 7.04
N GLU A 243 19.68 1.55 7.81
CA GLU A 243 20.85 1.49 8.69
C GLU A 243 20.67 0.44 9.80
N LEU A 244 19.50 0.41 10.46
CA LEU A 244 19.17 -0.65 11.43
C LEU A 244 19.21 -2.03 10.77
N LYS A 245 18.65 -2.16 9.57
CA LYS A 245 18.69 -3.43 8.82
C LYS A 245 20.12 -3.86 8.56
N MET A 246 20.99 -2.92 8.18
CA MET A 246 22.41 -3.20 7.93
C MET A 246 23.12 -3.66 9.21
N ASN A 247 22.89 -2.97 10.32
CA ASN A 247 23.48 -3.29 11.63
C ASN A 247 23.06 -4.67 12.15
N TYR A 248 21.84 -5.10 11.83
CA TYR A 248 21.30 -6.40 12.23
C TYR A 248 21.31 -7.44 11.11
N THR A 249 21.99 -7.20 9.98
CA THR A 249 21.94 -8.07 8.78
C THR A 249 22.13 -9.54 9.14
N TRP A 250 23.14 -9.86 9.94
CA TRP A 250 23.48 -11.24 10.34
C TRP A 250 22.42 -11.89 11.25
N LYS A 251 21.77 -11.11 12.14
CA LYS A 251 20.66 -11.59 12.97
C LYS A 251 19.40 -11.81 12.13
N LEU A 252 19.24 -11.08 11.03
CA LEU A 252 18.04 -11.13 10.20
C LEU A 252 18.16 -12.11 9.01
N MET A 253 19.24 -12.89 8.89
CA MET A 253 19.47 -13.75 7.72
C MET A 253 18.52 -14.95 7.62
N ASP A 254 18.05 -15.47 8.74
CA ASP A 254 17.24 -16.69 8.81
C ASP A 254 15.76 -16.43 9.14
N ILE A 255 15.34 -15.16 9.12
CA ILE A 255 13.95 -14.79 9.42
C ILE A 255 13.01 -15.24 8.29
N GLN A 256 11.87 -15.75 8.70
CA GLN A 256 10.71 -15.93 7.83
C GLN A 256 9.89 -14.64 7.85
N VAL A 257 9.30 -14.29 6.71
CA VAL A 257 8.46 -13.11 6.54
C VAL A 257 7.25 -13.49 5.69
N PRO A 258 6.01 -13.14 6.10
CA PRO A 258 4.82 -13.40 5.30
C PRO A 258 4.81 -12.52 4.05
N SER A 259 4.34 -13.05 2.92
CA SER A 259 4.29 -12.30 1.66
C SER A 259 3.34 -11.10 1.73
N ASP A 260 2.31 -11.16 2.58
CA ASP A 260 1.37 -10.05 2.79
C ASP A 260 2.06 -8.77 3.29
N LEU A 261 3.17 -8.91 4.02
CA LEU A 261 3.94 -7.78 4.53
C LEU A 261 4.59 -6.95 3.41
N ILE A 262 4.88 -7.56 2.25
CA ILE A 262 5.44 -6.84 1.10
C ILE A 262 4.45 -5.76 0.64
N PHE A 263 3.17 -6.09 0.58
CA PHE A 263 2.11 -5.16 0.17
C PHE A 263 1.89 -4.07 1.22
N ILE A 264 1.88 -4.42 2.52
CA ILE A 264 1.79 -3.44 3.60
C ILE A 264 2.94 -2.45 3.58
N ASN A 265 4.18 -2.95 3.48
CA ASN A 265 5.38 -2.11 3.45
C ASN A 265 5.38 -1.21 2.21
N ARG A 266 5.02 -1.75 1.04
CA ARG A 266 4.91 -0.96 -0.20
C ARG A 266 3.90 0.18 -0.02
N THR A 267 2.70 -0.13 0.46
CA THR A 267 1.65 0.88 0.68
C THR A 267 2.08 1.93 1.69
N LEU A 268 2.66 1.54 2.84
CA LEU A 268 3.11 2.48 3.87
C LEU A 268 4.24 3.38 3.40
N ILE A 269 5.21 2.84 2.63
CA ILE A 269 6.30 3.65 2.07
C ILE A 269 5.74 4.70 1.10
N GLY A 270 4.86 4.30 0.19
CA GLY A 270 4.28 5.28 -0.74
C GLY A 270 3.31 6.24 -0.08
N LEU A 271 2.53 5.78 0.92
CA LEU A 271 1.66 6.65 1.72
C LEU A 271 2.46 7.72 2.46
N THR A 272 3.55 7.33 3.14
CA THR A 272 4.43 8.31 3.81
C THR A 272 5.08 9.25 2.80
N GLY A 273 5.44 8.78 1.60
CA GLY A 273 5.84 9.62 0.48
C GLY A 273 4.78 10.64 0.06
N ASN A 274 3.52 10.22 -0.08
CA ASN A 274 2.40 11.10 -0.45
C ASN A 274 2.15 12.16 0.63
N LEU A 275 2.19 11.77 1.90
CA LEU A 275 2.09 12.68 3.05
C LEU A 275 3.25 13.69 3.10
N ASN A 276 4.46 13.26 2.73
CA ASN A 276 5.62 14.14 2.61
C ASN A 276 5.50 15.13 1.44
N ILE A 277 4.98 14.69 0.27
CA ILE A 277 4.68 15.58 -0.86
C ILE A 277 3.71 16.66 -0.42
N LEU A 278 2.65 16.27 0.29
CA LEU A 278 1.66 17.19 0.86
C LEU A 278 2.23 18.02 2.01
N GLN A 279 3.43 17.74 2.53
CA GLN A 279 4.04 18.46 3.65
C GLN A 279 3.06 18.59 4.82
N ALA A 280 2.33 17.51 5.10
CA ALA A 280 1.19 17.54 5.99
C ALA A 280 1.58 17.29 7.44
N LYS A 281 0.67 17.68 8.32
CA LYS A 281 0.72 17.32 9.73
C LYS A 281 -0.52 16.50 10.08
N VAL A 282 -0.33 15.37 10.75
CA VAL A 282 -1.42 14.43 11.02
C VAL A 282 -1.33 13.85 12.42
N ASN A 283 -2.47 13.77 13.11
CA ASN A 283 -2.63 13.06 14.37
C ASN A 283 -2.95 11.57 14.09
N ILE A 284 -1.93 10.76 13.82
CA ILE A 284 -2.14 9.31 13.58
C ILE A 284 -2.67 8.62 14.83
N LYS A 285 -2.28 9.09 16.01
CA LYS A 285 -2.75 8.57 17.30
C LYS A 285 -4.28 8.63 17.38
N GLU A 286 -4.88 9.74 16.98
CA GLU A 286 -6.33 9.92 16.93
C GLU A 286 -6.99 9.02 15.88
N LEU A 287 -6.36 8.86 14.71
CA LEU A 287 -6.88 8.01 13.64
C LEU A 287 -6.93 6.52 14.00
N LEU A 288 -6.12 6.07 14.95
CA LEU A 288 -6.14 4.68 15.42
C LEU A 288 -7.27 4.38 16.43
N LYS A 289 -7.83 5.39 17.11
CA LYS A 289 -8.85 5.19 18.17
C LYS A 289 -10.05 4.32 17.74
N PRO A 290 -10.61 4.44 16.52
CA PRO A 290 -11.73 3.60 16.10
C PRO A 290 -11.41 2.09 16.05
N TYR A 291 -10.13 1.70 16.11
CA TYR A 291 -9.66 0.33 15.96
C TYR A 291 -9.15 -0.30 17.27
N GLU A 292 -9.29 0.37 18.41
CA GLU A 292 -8.72 -0.07 19.69
C GLU A 292 -9.41 -1.32 20.30
N ASN A 293 -10.55 -1.75 19.75
CA ASN A 293 -11.31 -2.91 20.20
C ASN A 293 -11.47 -3.95 19.08
#